data_AF-A0A9W8RUA3-F1
#
_entry.id   AF-A0A9W8RUA3-F1
#
_cell.length_a   1.000
_cell.length_b   1.000
_cell.length_c   1.000
_cell.angle_alpha   90.00
_cell.angle_beta   90.00
_cell.angle_gamma   90.00
#
_symmetry.space_group_name_H-M   'P 1'
#
loop_
_entity.id
_entity.type
_entity.pdbx_description
1 polymer ?
#
loop_
_entity_poly.entity_id
_entity_poly.type
_entity_poly.pdbx_seq_one_letter_code
_entity_poly.pdbx_strand_id
1 'polypeptide(L)'
;MAPKLSMGSFLAKLTGPKRARVTISPVSDHIFITGHGDEARGQFLRGKVSLFLPESQKVRGVQLKMVGRRWLGDHKAKTEDEVKWQTSETIVHQWDPFVVTDQIAQPIKNGKQYEWPFELFICGDQEESFKGCLRCSMTYLLEASAIQEDSLRSLYAFRPIRIIRSPSFSSYELMDPATVQGKWSGKAEYNVLSQAI
;
A
#
# COMPACT_ATOMS: atom_id res chain seq x y z
N MET A 1 -15.67 -48.63 41.04
CA MET A 1 -16.15 -47.25 40.81
C MET A 1 -15.01 -46.49 40.14
N ALA A 2 -15.02 -46.41 38.81
CA ALA A 2 -13.92 -45.82 38.02
C ALA A 2 -14.42 -44.51 37.40
N PRO A 3 -13.60 -43.43 37.38
CA PRO A 3 -14.03 -42.18 36.78
C PRO A 3 -13.99 -42.30 35.25
N LYS A 4 -15.12 -41.99 34.61
CA LYS A 4 -15.18 -41.77 33.15
C LYS A 4 -14.38 -40.51 32.83
N LEU A 5 -13.19 -40.68 32.25
CA LEU A 5 -12.46 -39.61 31.59
C LEU A 5 -13.25 -39.17 30.35
N SER A 6 -13.96 -38.05 30.48
CA SER A 6 -14.53 -37.31 29.37
C SER A 6 -13.41 -36.89 28.43
N MET A 7 -13.37 -37.47 27.23
CA MET A 7 -12.57 -36.98 26.11
C MET A 7 -13.11 -35.62 25.67
N GLY A 8 -12.73 -34.58 26.40
CA GLY A 8 -12.82 -33.20 25.93
C GLY A 8 -11.90 -33.06 24.73
N SER A 9 -12.52 -32.91 23.56
CA SER A 9 -11.88 -32.72 22.26
C SER A 9 -10.67 -31.78 22.33
N PHE A 10 -9.47 -32.36 22.28
CA PHE A 10 -8.19 -31.65 22.14
C PHE A 10 -8.09 -30.87 20.81
N LEU A 11 -9.00 -31.11 19.86
CA LEU A 11 -9.04 -30.43 18.57
C LEU A 11 -9.74 -29.06 18.61
N ALA A 12 -10.54 -28.77 19.64
CA ALA A 12 -11.18 -27.45 19.79
C ALA A 12 -10.18 -26.33 20.14
N LYS A 13 -8.95 -26.67 20.57
CA LYS A 13 -7.90 -25.71 20.93
C LYS A 13 -7.06 -25.19 19.76
N LEU A 14 -7.18 -25.77 18.56
CA LEU A 14 -6.41 -25.34 17.37
C LEU A 14 -7.08 -24.20 16.59
N THR A 15 -8.35 -23.91 16.85
CA THR A 15 -9.03 -22.76 16.28
C THR A 15 -9.67 -21.97 17.42
N GLY A 16 -8.92 -21.01 17.97
CA GLY A 16 -9.52 -20.00 18.85
C GLY A 16 -10.74 -19.35 18.19
N PRO A 17 -11.65 -18.74 18.96
CA PRO A 17 -12.87 -18.14 18.42
C PRO A 17 -12.49 -17.21 17.25
N LYS A 18 -12.98 -17.55 16.05
CA LYS A 18 -12.70 -16.74 14.85
C LYS A 18 -13.34 -15.38 15.08
N ARG A 19 -12.50 -14.34 15.17
CA ARG A 19 -12.94 -12.95 15.32
C ARG A 19 -13.28 -12.38 13.94
N ALA A 20 -14.18 -11.40 13.88
CA ALA A 20 -14.37 -10.65 12.66
C ALA A 20 -13.05 -10.03 12.18
N ARG A 21 -12.86 -10.00 10.86
CA ARG A 21 -11.65 -9.47 10.24
C ARG A 21 -11.96 -8.85 8.90
N VAL A 22 -11.27 -7.76 8.60
CA VAL A 22 -11.20 -7.15 7.26
C VAL A 22 -9.84 -7.49 6.67
N THR A 23 -9.77 -7.72 5.37
CA THR A 23 -8.53 -8.00 4.64
C THR A 23 -8.56 -7.32 3.28
N ILE A 24 -7.43 -6.79 2.84
CA ILE A 24 -7.25 -6.14 1.54
C ILE A 24 -6.29 -6.99 0.71
N SER A 25 -6.72 -7.40 -0.46
CA SER A 25 -5.98 -8.29 -1.37
C SER A 25 -5.86 -7.62 -2.74
N PRO A 26 -4.88 -6.72 -2.95
CA PRO A 26 -4.60 -6.18 -4.27
C PRO A 26 -4.04 -7.29 -5.19
N VAL A 27 -4.25 -7.14 -6.49
CA VAL A 27 -3.63 -8.03 -7.51
C VAL A 27 -2.11 -7.86 -7.51
N SER A 28 -1.64 -6.62 -7.34
CA SER A 28 -0.24 -6.25 -7.17
C SER A 28 -0.15 -5.12 -6.15
N ASP A 29 0.85 -5.18 -5.27
CA ASP A 29 1.21 -4.09 -4.36
C ASP A 29 2.20 -3.09 -5.00
N HIS A 30 2.51 -3.26 -6.28
CA HIS A 30 3.34 -2.37 -7.08
C HIS A 30 2.54 -1.81 -8.27
N ILE A 31 2.72 -0.52 -8.51
CA ILE A 31 2.21 0.22 -9.66
C ILE A 31 3.42 0.85 -10.38
N PHE A 32 3.53 0.61 -11.68
CA PHE A 32 4.59 1.16 -12.52
C PHE A 32 4.02 2.27 -13.39
N ILE A 33 4.58 3.47 -13.26
CA ILE A 33 4.27 4.61 -14.12
C ILE A 33 5.50 4.88 -14.97
N THR A 34 5.33 4.86 -16.28
CA THR A 34 6.42 5.12 -17.22
C THR A 34 6.36 6.56 -17.71
N GLY A 35 7.49 7.27 -17.66
CA GLY A 35 7.63 8.65 -18.09
C GLY A 35 7.37 9.69 -16.99
N HIS A 36 7.50 10.97 -17.36
CA HIS A 36 7.29 12.11 -16.48
C HIS A 36 6.40 13.19 -17.11
N GLY A 37 5.64 13.93 -16.29
CA GLY A 37 4.72 14.97 -16.80
C GLY A 37 3.67 14.40 -17.75
N ASP A 38 3.50 15.04 -18.92
CA ASP A 38 2.43 14.74 -19.87
C ASP A 38 2.56 13.38 -20.59
N GLU A 39 3.78 12.83 -20.69
CA GLU A 39 3.99 11.50 -21.28
C GLU A 39 3.64 10.36 -20.32
N ALA A 40 3.47 10.66 -19.03
CA ALA A 40 3.31 9.64 -18.01
C ALA A 40 1.97 8.93 -18.15
N ARG A 41 2.02 7.61 -18.35
CA ARG A 41 0.80 6.79 -18.46
C ARG A 41 0.40 6.20 -17.12
N GLY A 42 -0.85 6.40 -16.75
CA GLY A 42 -1.44 5.83 -15.55
C GLY A 42 -1.66 4.31 -15.65
N GLN A 43 -1.94 3.68 -14.50
CA GLN A 43 -2.16 2.24 -14.41
C GLN A 43 -3.28 1.92 -13.42
N PHE A 44 -4.03 0.86 -13.67
CA PHE A 44 -5.06 0.39 -12.76
C PHE A 44 -4.48 -0.34 -11.54
N LEU A 45 -4.86 0.12 -10.35
CA LEU A 45 -4.77 -0.63 -9.10
C LEU A 45 -6.09 -1.39 -8.89
N ARG A 46 -6.01 -2.72 -8.81
CA ARG A 46 -7.17 -3.61 -8.68
C ARG A 46 -6.99 -4.57 -7.53
N GLY A 47 -8.09 -5.06 -6.98
CA GLY A 47 -8.06 -6.09 -5.96
C GLY A 47 -9.43 -6.42 -5.40
N LYS A 48 -9.40 -7.00 -4.19
CA LYS A 48 -10.59 -7.30 -3.43
C LYS A 48 -10.43 -6.88 -1.97
N VAL A 49 -11.53 -6.43 -1.37
CA VAL A 49 -11.69 -6.31 0.07
C VAL A 49 -12.55 -7.47 0.54
N SER A 50 -12.11 -8.16 1.59
CA SER A 50 -12.83 -9.28 2.19
C SER A 50 -13.17 -8.97 3.64
N LEU A 51 -14.41 -9.23 4.04
CA LEU A 51 -14.87 -9.15 5.42
C LEU A 51 -15.37 -10.52 5.86
N PHE A 52 -14.81 -11.05 6.94
CA PHE A 52 -15.36 -12.20 7.64
C PHE A 52 -16.09 -11.73 8.89
N LEU A 53 -17.34 -12.17 9.04
CA LEU A 53 -18.18 -11.91 10.22
C LEU A 53 -18.61 -13.24 10.86
N PRO A 54 -18.35 -13.45 12.16
CA PRO A 54 -18.99 -14.50 12.94
C PRO A 54 -20.51 -14.30 13.01
N GLU A 55 -21.28 -15.38 13.20
CA GLU A 55 -22.76 -15.34 13.21
C GLU A 55 -23.37 -14.33 14.21
N SER A 56 -22.68 -14.05 15.31
CA SER A 56 -23.14 -13.14 16.37
C SER A 56 -22.80 -11.67 16.15
N GLN A 57 -22.03 -11.32 15.12
CA GLN A 57 -21.53 -9.96 14.91
C GLN A 57 -22.17 -9.30 13.69
N LYS A 58 -22.57 -8.03 13.84
CA LYS A 58 -23.14 -7.21 12.77
C LYS A 58 -22.20 -6.04 12.45
N VAL A 59 -22.01 -5.79 11.16
CA VAL A 59 -21.25 -4.66 10.62
C VAL A 59 -22.02 -4.16 9.39
N ARG A 60 -22.17 -2.84 9.21
CA ARG A 60 -22.92 -2.28 8.08
C ARG A 60 -22.17 -2.43 6.77
N GLY A 61 -20.84 -2.34 6.81
CA GLY A 61 -20.01 -2.39 5.61
C GLY A 61 -18.54 -2.16 5.90
N VAL A 62 -17.78 -1.89 4.84
CA VAL A 62 -16.36 -1.52 4.90
C VAL A 62 -16.15 -0.24 4.10
N GLN A 63 -15.49 0.74 4.71
CA GLN A 63 -14.97 1.91 4.01
C GLN A 63 -13.54 1.60 3.54
N LEU A 64 -13.28 1.75 2.24
CA LEU A 64 -11.94 1.68 1.66
C LEU A 64 -11.49 3.07 1.23
N LYS A 65 -10.23 3.41 1.50
CA LYS A 65 -9.57 4.61 0.96
C LYS A 65 -8.13 4.31 0.60
N MET A 66 -7.60 5.05 -0.37
CA MET A 66 -6.18 5.14 -0.66
C MET A 66 -5.67 6.46 -0.09
N VAL A 67 -4.63 6.40 0.73
CA VAL A 67 -4.00 7.57 1.33
C VAL A 67 -2.54 7.67 0.91
N GLY A 68 -2.08 8.88 0.64
CA GLY A 68 -0.67 9.24 0.49
C GLY A 68 -0.18 9.89 1.78
N ARG A 69 0.93 9.42 2.33
CA ARG A 69 1.59 9.99 3.51
C ARG A 69 2.95 10.52 3.11
N ARG A 70 3.13 11.83 3.31
CA ARG A 70 4.38 12.54 3.11
C ARG A 70 5.00 12.89 4.46
N TRP A 71 6.30 12.71 4.54
CA TRP A 71 7.12 13.19 5.65
C TRP A 71 8.21 14.08 5.05
N LEU A 72 8.35 15.29 5.56
CA LEU A 72 9.36 16.24 5.12
C LEU A 72 10.03 16.87 6.35
N GLY A 73 11.30 16.60 6.55
CA GLY A 73 12.16 17.27 7.51
C GLY A 73 12.87 18.44 6.83
N ASP A 74 13.03 19.55 7.55
CA ASP A 74 13.76 20.69 6.99
C ASP A 74 15.25 20.37 6.81
N HIS A 75 15.80 20.74 5.66
CA HIS A 75 17.22 20.53 5.36
C HIS A 75 18.14 21.60 5.96
N LYS A 76 17.58 22.61 6.65
CA LYS A 76 18.33 23.71 7.27
C LYS A 76 18.87 23.35 8.65
N ALA A 77 18.25 22.39 9.33
CA ALA A 77 18.71 21.90 10.64
C ALA A 77 20.10 21.25 10.53
N LYS A 78 21.01 21.66 11.42
CA LYS A 78 22.41 21.18 11.42
C LYS A 78 22.55 19.79 12.01
N THR A 79 21.66 19.44 12.94
CA THR A 79 21.58 18.13 13.58
C THR A 79 20.22 17.49 13.30
N GLU A 80 20.05 16.21 13.63
CA GLU A 80 18.78 15.48 13.45
C GLU A 80 17.72 15.91 14.46
N ASP A 81 18.12 16.22 15.70
CA ASP A 81 17.21 16.66 16.78
C ASP A 81 16.59 18.04 16.51
N GLU A 82 17.26 18.87 15.71
CA GLU A 82 16.76 20.19 15.30
C GLU A 82 15.76 20.12 14.14
N VAL A 83 15.59 18.95 13.51
CA VAL A 83 14.77 18.82 12.30
C VAL A 83 13.31 19.05 12.62
N LYS A 84 12.72 20.03 11.93
CA LYS A 84 11.29 20.28 11.97
C LYS A 84 10.60 19.39 10.95
N TRP A 85 9.87 18.40 11.45
CA TRP A 85 9.11 17.46 10.64
C TRP A 85 7.72 18.00 10.29
N GLN A 86 7.39 17.93 9.01
CA GLN A 86 6.08 18.15 8.47
C GLN A 86 5.54 16.82 7.96
N THR A 87 4.45 16.35 8.57
CA THR A 87 3.74 15.15 8.13
C THR A 87 2.43 15.58 7.52
N SER A 88 2.15 15.14 6.29
CA SER A 88 0.86 15.33 5.64
C SER A 88 0.29 13.99 5.19
N GLU A 89 -1.01 13.81 5.42
CA GLU A 89 -1.79 12.71 4.88
C GLU A 89 -2.79 13.29 3.89
N THR A 90 -2.87 12.72 2.69
CA THR A 90 -3.81 13.13 1.64
C THR A 90 -4.62 11.91 1.24
N ILE A 91 -5.94 12.07 1.18
CA ILE A 91 -6.83 11.05 0.62
C ILE A 91 -6.69 11.13 -0.90
N VAL A 92 -6.01 10.15 -1.48
CA VAL A 92 -5.85 10.04 -2.94
C VAL A 92 -7.18 9.64 -3.56
N HIS A 93 -7.87 8.68 -2.94
CA HIS A 93 -9.17 8.23 -3.38
C HIS A 93 -9.95 7.61 -2.23
N GLN A 94 -11.27 7.73 -2.26
CA GLN A 94 -12.18 7.07 -1.33
C GLN A 94 -13.30 6.43 -2.14
N TRP A 95 -13.47 5.12 -1.99
CA TRP A 95 -14.56 4.39 -2.64
C TRP A 95 -15.87 4.65 -1.91
N ASP A 96 -16.98 4.45 -2.61
CA ASP A 96 -18.26 4.33 -1.93
C ASP A 96 -18.22 3.16 -0.91
N PRO A 97 -18.90 3.30 0.24
CA PRO A 97 -18.99 2.23 1.23
C PRO A 97 -19.38 0.88 0.64
N PHE A 98 -18.59 -0.16 0.91
CA PHE A 98 -18.94 -1.53 0.58
C PHE A 98 -19.96 -2.04 1.60
N VAL A 99 -21.24 -2.08 1.24
CA VAL A 99 -22.32 -2.46 2.15
C VAL A 99 -22.47 -3.98 2.23
N VAL A 100 -22.67 -4.47 3.45
CA VAL A 100 -23.04 -5.87 3.72
C VAL A 100 -24.47 -6.12 3.25
N THR A 101 -24.63 -7.02 2.28
CA THR A 101 -25.93 -7.48 1.80
C THR A 101 -25.95 -9.00 1.76
N ASP A 102 -27.10 -9.62 2.02
CA ASP A 102 -27.21 -11.08 2.02
C ASP A 102 -26.96 -11.71 0.63
N GLN A 103 -27.08 -10.93 -0.45
CA GLN A 103 -26.82 -11.40 -1.82
C GLN A 103 -25.34 -11.73 -2.08
N ILE A 104 -24.42 -11.03 -1.41
CA ILE A 104 -22.97 -11.18 -1.60
C ILE A 104 -22.38 -12.09 -0.50
N ALA A 105 -23.17 -12.44 0.52
CA ALA A 105 -22.74 -13.27 1.63
C ALA A 105 -22.46 -14.72 1.17
N GLN A 106 -21.21 -15.15 1.32
CA GLN A 106 -20.84 -16.55 1.19
C GLN A 106 -20.88 -17.20 2.60
N PRO A 107 -21.75 -18.20 2.83
CA PRO A 107 -21.75 -18.91 4.09
C PRO A 107 -20.48 -19.74 4.22
N ILE A 108 -19.77 -19.60 5.33
CA ILE A 108 -18.57 -20.39 5.64
C ILE A 108 -18.67 -20.95 7.05
N LYS A 109 -17.80 -21.90 7.41
CA LYS A 109 -17.79 -22.47 8.77
C LYS A 109 -17.66 -21.36 9.82
N ASN A 110 -18.70 -21.24 10.64
CA ASN A 110 -18.82 -20.31 11.79
C ASN A 110 -19.00 -18.83 11.41
N GLY A 111 -19.57 -18.51 10.24
CA GLY A 111 -19.87 -17.13 9.87
C GLY A 111 -20.19 -16.90 8.40
N LYS A 112 -20.16 -15.64 8.00
CA LYS A 112 -20.35 -15.19 6.61
C LYS A 112 -19.07 -14.50 6.12
N GLN A 113 -18.69 -14.74 4.87
CA GLN A 113 -17.64 -14.03 4.16
C GLN A 113 -18.26 -13.14 3.08
N TYR A 114 -17.79 -11.90 2.99
CA TYR A 114 -18.19 -10.93 1.99
C TYR A 114 -16.96 -10.51 1.21
N GLU A 115 -17.08 -10.37 -0.11
CA GLU A 115 -16.00 -9.92 -0.97
C GLU A 115 -16.50 -8.85 -1.93
N TRP A 116 -15.75 -7.75 -2.01
CA TRP A 116 -16.02 -6.67 -2.95
C TRP A 116 -14.78 -6.40 -3.80
N PRO A 117 -14.88 -6.42 -5.14
CA PRO A 117 -13.80 -5.95 -5.99
C PRO A 117 -13.64 -4.44 -5.84
N PHE A 118 -12.40 -3.97 -5.96
CA PHE A 118 -12.10 -2.55 -6.10
C PHE A 118 -11.20 -2.32 -7.31
N GLU A 119 -11.36 -1.14 -7.91
CA GLU A 119 -10.53 -0.65 -8.99
C GLU A 119 -10.31 0.86 -8.78
N LEU A 120 -9.09 1.31 -9.05
CA LEU A 120 -8.71 2.72 -9.11
C LEU A 120 -7.71 2.91 -10.24
N PHE A 121 -7.97 3.86 -11.12
CA PHE A 121 -6.98 4.31 -12.10
C PHE A 121 -6.01 5.29 -11.42
N ILE A 122 -4.75 4.89 -11.29
CA ILE A 122 -3.69 5.76 -10.79
C ILE A 122 -3.20 6.61 -11.95
N CYS A 123 -3.38 7.93 -11.86
CA CYS A 123 -2.96 8.87 -12.88
C CYS A 123 -1.44 8.90 -13.06
N GLY A 124 -0.97 9.20 -14.27
CA GLY A 124 0.45 9.22 -14.60
C GLY A 124 1.24 10.34 -13.91
N ASP A 125 0.56 11.38 -13.40
CA ASP A 125 1.13 12.47 -12.60
C ASP A 125 1.23 12.14 -11.10
N GLN A 126 0.69 10.99 -10.66
CA GLN A 126 0.75 10.58 -9.27
C GLN A 126 2.19 10.43 -8.78
N GLU A 127 2.54 11.06 -7.66
CA GLU A 127 3.91 11.06 -7.15
C GLU A 127 4.43 9.64 -6.85
N GLU A 128 5.74 9.47 -7.03
CA GLU A 128 6.40 8.20 -6.77
C GLU A 128 6.49 7.91 -5.27
N SER A 129 6.40 6.62 -4.89
CA SER A 129 6.76 6.18 -3.55
C SER A 129 8.27 6.23 -3.33
N PHE A 130 8.68 6.93 -2.28
CA PHE A 130 10.10 7.14 -2.01
C PHE A 130 10.42 7.04 -0.51
N LYS A 131 11.51 6.33 -0.19
CA LYS A 131 12.04 6.15 1.18
C LYS A 131 13.58 6.15 1.20
N GLY A 132 14.22 6.88 0.28
CA GLY A 132 15.68 6.89 0.13
C GLY A 132 16.39 8.08 0.80
N CYS A 133 15.64 8.99 1.40
CA CYS A 133 16.14 10.25 1.94
C CYS A 133 15.89 10.31 3.45
N LEU A 134 16.91 10.72 4.19
CA LEU A 134 16.84 10.81 5.66
C LEU A 134 15.75 11.77 6.14
N ARG A 135 15.40 12.79 5.34
CA ARG A 135 14.45 13.84 5.70
C ARG A 135 13.24 13.90 4.78
N CYS A 136 13.01 12.89 3.96
CA CYS A 136 11.88 12.92 3.04
C CYS A 136 11.35 11.53 2.68
N SER A 137 10.04 11.34 2.78
CA SER A 137 9.38 10.11 2.33
C SER A 137 7.99 10.36 1.74
N MET A 138 7.60 9.50 0.81
CA MET A 138 6.26 9.41 0.22
C MET A 138 5.83 7.94 0.23
N THR A 139 4.67 7.65 0.83
CA THR A 139 4.14 6.29 0.92
C THR A 139 2.66 6.26 0.64
N TYR A 140 2.18 5.21 -0.03
CA TYR A 140 0.76 4.99 -0.25
C TYR A 140 0.25 3.77 0.50
N LEU A 141 -0.97 3.87 1.02
CA LEU A 141 -1.64 2.79 1.71
C LEU A 141 -3.09 2.69 1.25
N LEU A 142 -3.55 1.46 1.03
CA LEU A 142 -4.97 1.14 1.10
C LEU A 142 -5.33 0.95 2.57
N GLU A 143 -6.35 1.62 3.04
CA GLU A 143 -6.88 1.51 4.40
C GLU A 143 -8.35 1.10 4.33
N ALA A 144 -8.69 0.01 5.02
CA ALA A 144 -10.04 -0.51 5.10
C ALA A 144 -10.49 -0.52 6.56
N SER A 145 -11.63 0.09 6.84
CA SER A 145 -12.23 0.15 8.17
C SER A 145 -13.67 -0.33 8.14
N ALA A 146 -14.09 -1.12 9.12
CA ALA A 146 -15.49 -1.50 9.26
C ALA A 146 -16.36 -0.29 9.61
N ILE A 147 -17.49 -0.18 8.93
CA ILE A 147 -18.55 0.78 9.23
C ILE A 147 -19.46 0.11 10.25
N GLN A 148 -19.30 0.49 11.51
CA GLN A 148 -20.07 -0.06 12.62
C GLN A 148 -21.19 0.89 13.05
N GLU A 149 -22.19 0.31 13.70
CA GLU A 149 -23.34 1.03 14.26
C GLU A 149 -23.12 1.35 15.75
N ASP A 150 -22.20 0.65 16.43
CA ASP A 150 -21.95 0.77 17.87
C ASP A 150 -20.45 0.67 18.23
N SER A 151 -20.08 1.19 19.41
CA SER A 151 -18.73 1.57 19.90
C SER A 151 -17.67 0.44 20.07
N LEU A 152 -17.82 -0.70 19.39
CA LEU A 152 -16.81 -1.77 19.43
C LEU A 152 -15.53 -1.38 18.67
N ARG A 153 -14.41 -1.96 19.11
CA ARG A 153 -13.07 -1.75 18.53
C ARG A 153 -13.13 -1.87 17.00
N SER A 154 -12.82 -0.77 16.31
CA SER A 154 -12.88 -0.68 14.84
C SER A 154 -12.05 -1.78 14.18
N LEU A 155 -12.70 -2.62 13.35
CA LEU A 155 -11.97 -3.55 12.49
C LEU A 155 -11.22 -2.71 11.46
N TYR A 156 -9.93 -2.93 11.36
CA TYR A 156 -9.05 -2.15 10.51
C TYR A 156 -8.04 -3.07 9.83
N ALA A 157 -7.79 -2.82 8.56
CA ALA A 157 -6.74 -3.43 7.78
C ALA A 157 -6.06 -2.37 6.92
N PHE A 158 -4.77 -2.54 6.66
CA PHE A 158 -4.05 -1.70 5.72
C PHE A 158 -3.16 -2.54 4.82
N ARG A 159 -2.90 -2.04 3.61
CA ARG A 159 -1.98 -2.65 2.66
C ARG A 159 -1.13 -1.55 2.01
N PRO A 160 0.20 -1.55 2.20
CA PRO A 160 1.07 -0.63 1.48
C PRO A 160 1.00 -0.87 -0.04
N ILE A 161 1.01 0.21 -0.81
CA ILE A 161 1.12 0.20 -2.27
C ILE A 161 2.34 1.03 -2.66
N ARG A 162 3.18 0.48 -3.53
CA ARG A 162 4.38 1.15 -4.01
C ARG A 162 4.17 1.60 -5.45
N ILE A 163 4.17 2.91 -5.65
CA ILE A 163 4.20 3.54 -6.96
C ILE A 163 5.67 3.71 -7.33
N ILE A 164 6.10 3.13 -8.44
CA ILE A 164 7.47 3.16 -8.97
C ILE A 164 7.42 3.89 -10.30
N ARG A 165 8.30 4.89 -10.47
CA ARG A 165 8.46 5.55 -11.75
C ARG A 165 9.62 4.95 -12.52
N SER A 166 9.37 4.61 -13.78
CA SER A 166 10.42 4.24 -14.73
C SER A 166 10.56 5.34 -15.78
N PRO A 167 11.79 5.62 -16.24
CA PRO A 167 11.98 6.52 -17.37
C PRO A 167 11.28 5.97 -18.63
N SER A 168 10.85 6.88 -19.51
CA SER A 168 10.26 6.53 -20.80
C SER A 168 11.33 5.97 -21.75
N PHE A 169 10.92 5.21 -22.76
CA PHE A 169 11.85 4.63 -23.72
C PHE A 169 12.67 5.70 -24.47
N SER A 170 12.05 6.83 -24.80
CA SER A 170 12.69 8.00 -25.41
C SER A 170 13.80 8.60 -24.52
N SER A 171 13.70 8.46 -23.20
CA SER A 171 14.76 8.91 -22.28
C SER A 171 16.07 8.12 -22.47
N TYR A 172 15.98 6.86 -22.93
CA TYR A 172 17.14 6.04 -23.22
C TYR A 172 17.75 6.37 -24.59
N GLU A 173 16.93 6.81 -25.56
CA GLU A 173 17.40 7.26 -26.88
C GLU A 173 18.22 8.55 -26.80
N LEU A 174 18.05 9.34 -25.74
CA LEU A 174 18.80 10.57 -25.46
C LEU A 174 20.06 10.35 -24.60
N MET A 175 20.30 9.12 -24.13
CA MET A 175 21.52 8.76 -23.41
C MET A 175 22.65 8.52 -24.42
N ASP A 176 23.07 9.58 -25.11
CA ASP A 176 24.28 9.54 -25.93
C ASP A 176 25.48 9.25 -25.00
N PRO A 177 26.38 8.32 -25.38
CA PRO A 177 27.57 8.05 -24.58
C PRO A 177 28.44 9.30 -24.48
N ALA A 178 28.42 9.93 -23.30
CA ALA A 178 29.27 11.07 -23.03
C ALA A 178 30.71 10.60 -22.83
N THR A 179 31.62 11.21 -23.59
CA THR A 179 33.06 11.03 -23.44
C THR A 179 33.60 12.28 -22.77
N VAL A 180 34.02 12.17 -21.52
CA VAL A 180 34.68 13.28 -20.81
C VAL A 180 36.18 13.03 -20.80
N GLN A 181 36.92 13.89 -21.50
CA GLN A 181 38.38 13.90 -21.50
C GLN A 181 38.90 15.06 -20.67
N GLY A 182 39.95 14.80 -19.89
CA GLY A 182 40.55 15.84 -19.07
C GLY A 182 41.98 15.54 -18.68
N LYS A 183 42.66 16.58 -18.19
CA LYS A 183 43.96 16.47 -17.54
C LYS A 183 43.80 16.75 -16.05
N TRP A 184 44.09 15.75 -15.22
CA TRP A 184 44.22 16.00 -13.80
C TRP A 184 45.57 16.69 -13.53
N SER A 185 45.49 17.99 -13.22
CA SER A 185 46.63 18.82 -12.81
C SER A 185 47.85 18.72 -13.76
N GLY A 186 47.60 18.50 -15.05
CA GLY A 186 48.62 18.34 -16.09
C GLY A 186 49.46 17.06 -16.05
N LYS A 187 49.22 16.15 -15.09
CA LYS A 187 50.06 14.95 -14.86
C LYS A 187 49.44 13.64 -15.35
N ALA A 188 48.12 13.57 -15.45
CA ALA A 188 47.42 12.39 -15.92
C ALA A 188 46.31 12.79 -16.89
N GLU A 189 46.29 12.17 -18.06
CA GLU A 189 45.19 12.24 -19.00
C GLU A 189 44.18 11.15 -18.63
N TYR A 190 42.91 11.50 -18.53
CA TYR A 190 41.84 10.53 -18.35
C TYR A 190 40.80 10.69 -19.44
N ASN A 191 40.21 9.55 -19.79
CA ASN A 191 39.06 9.46 -20.66
C ASN A 191 38.01 8.61 -19.94
N VAL A 192 36.92 9.24 -19.52
CA VAL A 192 35.79 8.55 -18.90
C VAL A 192 34.71 8.41 -19.95
N LEU A 193 34.38 7.15 -20.24
CA LEU A 193 33.25 6.77 -21.07
C LEU A 193 32.09 6.40 -20.14
N SER A 194 31.00 7.16 -20.20
CA SER A 194 29.74 6.72 -19.61
C SER A 194 28.93 6.01 -20.68
N GLN A 195 28.62 4.73 -20.45
CA GLN A 195 27.73 3.95 -21.29
C GLN A 195 26.48 3.64 -20.47
N ALA A 196 25.29 3.94 -21.01
CA ALA A 196 24.05 3.49 -20.40
C ALA A 196 23.98 1.96 -20.48
N ILE A 197 23.72 1.29 -19.35
CA ILE A 197 23.50 -0.16 -19.25
C ILE A 197 22.04 -0.46 -19.56
#